data_AF-A0A940B2U2-F1
#
_entry.id   AF-A0A940B2U2-F1
#
_cell.length_a   1.000
_cell.length_b   1.000
_cell.length_c   1.000
_cell.angle_alpha   90.00
_cell.angle_beta   90.00
_cell.angle_gamma   90.00
#
_symmetry.space_group_name_H-M   'P 1'
#
loop_
_entity.id
_entity.type
_entity.pdbx_description
1 polymer ?
#
loop_
_entity_poly.entity_id
_entity_poly.type
_entity_poly.pdbx_seq_one_letter_code
_entity_poly.pdbx_strand_id
1 'polypeptide(L)'
;DFKYPSSPKIDAHQCNLDKLGFSLVITDTKGSHADLSEEYSAIPKEMRSVARFFGKDNLRDVDEKEFSARISRLKRDPEITDRAILRSAHFFADDARVGKEAEALDNEDMKTFLELVNESGRSSETLLQNLFSTATPETQDIPLALLLSRKVLEKEGACRVHGGGFAGTIQAFVPKEKVSEYTEALEGAFGKGACHILRIRPKGAVQII
;
A
#
# COMPACT_ATOMS: atom_id res chain seq x y z
N ASP A 1 15.79 -3.46 -4.25
CA ASP A 1 16.14 -2.10 -4.77
C ASP A 1 16.29 -2.12 -6.29
N PHE A 2 15.64 -1.19 -6.98
CA PHE A 2 15.64 -1.03 -8.44
C PHE A 2 16.52 0.13 -8.97
N LYS A 3 17.46 0.65 -8.16
CA LYS A 3 18.36 1.75 -8.57
C LYS A 3 19.00 1.52 -9.95
N TYR A 4 19.36 0.28 -10.24
CA TYR A 4 19.83 -0.17 -11.55
C TYR A 4 18.80 -1.18 -12.10
N PRO A 5 17.87 -0.77 -12.98
CA PRO A 5 16.80 -1.64 -13.47
C PRO A 5 17.31 -2.92 -14.16
N SER A 6 18.49 -2.85 -14.78
CA SER A 6 19.16 -4.00 -15.42
C SER A 6 19.77 -4.99 -14.42
N SER A 7 19.93 -4.60 -13.16
CA SER A 7 20.52 -5.41 -12.09
C SER A 7 19.87 -5.08 -10.74
N PRO A 8 18.58 -5.39 -10.56
CA PRO A 8 17.88 -5.13 -9.32
C PRO A 8 18.50 -5.96 -8.19
N LYS A 9 18.65 -5.35 -7.01
CA LYS A 9 19.01 -6.08 -5.79
C LYS A 9 17.75 -6.69 -5.20
N ILE A 10 17.76 -8.01 -5.03
CA ILE A 10 16.64 -8.80 -4.55
C ILE A 10 17.14 -9.63 -3.39
N ASP A 11 16.54 -9.43 -2.21
CA ASP A 11 16.77 -10.23 -1.03
C ASP A 11 15.53 -11.11 -0.80
N ALA A 12 15.76 -12.41 -0.56
CA ALA A 12 14.69 -13.38 -0.37
C ALA A 12 14.42 -13.56 1.12
N HIS A 13 13.21 -13.22 1.55
CA HIS A 13 12.75 -13.40 2.92
C HIS A 13 11.86 -14.64 3.01
N GLN A 14 12.13 -15.52 3.98
CA GLN A 14 11.31 -16.70 4.22
C GLN A 14 10.34 -16.43 5.36
N CYS A 15 9.08 -16.14 5.03
CA CYS A 15 8.01 -16.04 6.01
C CYS A 15 6.94 -17.09 5.72
N ASN A 16 6.47 -17.76 6.78
CA ASN A 16 5.34 -18.69 6.70
C ASN A 16 4.20 -18.17 7.60
N LEU A 17 3.36 -17.31 7.04
CA LEU A 17 2.20 -16.72 7.72
C LEU A 17 1.30 -17.79 8.36
N ASP A 18 1.17 -18.96 7.72
CA ASP A 18 0.36 -20.07 8.24
C ASP A 18 0.90 -20.59 9.58
N LYS A 19 2.23 -20.69 9.73
CA LYS A 19 2.86 -21.04 11.01
C LYS A 19 2.75 -19.93 12.05
N LEU A 20 2.70 -18.68 11.60
CA LEU A 20 2.56 -17.51 12.47
C LEU A 20 1.10 -17.22 12.88
N GLY A 21 0.14 -18.05 12.44
CA GLY A 21 -1.27 -17.91 12.82
C GLY A 21 -2.09 -16.98 11.94
N PHE A 22 -1.58 -16.57 10.78
CA PHE A 22 -2.23 -15.61 9.89
C PHE A 22 -2.50 -16.16 8.49
N SER A 23 -3.55 -15.62 7.87
CA SER A 23 -3.87 -15.79 6.45
C SER A 23 -3.74 -14.46 5.71
N LEU A 24 -3.11 -14.49 4.54
CA LEU A 24 -3.12 -13.37 3.61
C LEU A 24 -4.41 -13.44 2.79
N VAL A 25 -5.25 -12.41 2.86
CA VAL A 25 -6.51 -12.35 2.11
C VAL A 25 -6.46 -11.14 1.18
N ILE A 26 -6.73 -11.36 -0.11
CA ILE A 26 -6.98 -10.30 -1.08
C ILE A 26 -8.49 -10.22 -1.30
N THR A 27 -9.07 -9.05 -1.11
CA THR A 27 -10.49 -8.82 -1.37
C THR A 27 -10.63 -7.95 -2.62
N ASP A 28 -11.26 -8.51 -3.66
CA ASP A 28 -11.66 -7.79 -4.87
C ASP A 28 -12.92 -6.98 -4.59
N THR A 29 -12.80 -5.65 -4.58
CA THR A 29 -13.91 -4.75 -4.27
C THR A 29 -14.83 -4.53 -5.47
N LYS A 30 -14.57 -5.20 -6.61
CA LYS A 30 -15.35 -5.12 -7.86
C LYS A 30 -15.43 -3.72 -8.48
N GLY A 31 -14.59 -2.79 -8.02
CA GLY A 31 -14.50 -1.44 -8.56
C GLY A 31 -13.94 -1.43 -9.98
N SER A 32 -14.62 -0.73 -10.89
CA SER A 32 -14.19 -0.62 -12.30
C SER A 32 -13.06 0.41 -12.46
N HIS A 33 -12.18 0.19 -13.44
CA HIS A 33 -11.07 1.07 -13.80
C HIS A 33 -11.42 2.14 -14.85
N ALA A 34 -12.72 2.34 -15.14
CA ALA A 34 -13.14 3.26 -16.19
C ALA A 34 -12.65 4.69 -15.87
N ASP A 35 -11.68 5.15 -16.65
CA ASP A 35 -11.11 6.51 -16.69
C ASP A 35 -10.22 6.99 -15.51
N LEU A 36 -9.58 6.08 -14.76
CA LEU A 36 -8.64 6.45 -13.68
C LEU A 36 -7.22 6.83 -14.16
N SER A 37 -7.00 6.91 -15.47
CA SER A 37 -5.65 7.06 -16.06
C SER A 37 -4.97 8.37 -15.65
N GLU A 38 -5.72 9.46 -15.57
CA GLU A 38 -5.19 10.77 -15.19
C GLU A 38 -4.78 10.82 -13.73
N GLU A 39 -5.64 10.35 -12.82
CA GLU A 39 -5.36 10.33 -11.37
C GLU A 39 -4.19 9.42 -11.02
N TYR A 40 -4.10 8.26 -11.66
CA TYR A 40 -2.93 7.39 -11.53
C TYR A 40 -1.66 8.07 -12.05
N SER A 41 -1.73 8.73 -13.20
CA SER A 41 -0.59 9.47 -13.76
C SER A 41 -0.17 10.69 -12.93
N ALA A 42 -1.10 11.26 -12.15
CA ALA A 42 -0.85 12.43 -11.32
C ALA A 42 0.11 12.12 -10.17
N ILE A 43 0.02 10.93 -9.56
CA ILE A 43 0.89 10.51 -8.45
C ILE A 43 2.38 10.69 -8.80
N PRO A 44 2.93 10.03 -9.84
CA PRO A 44 4.33 10.17 -10.16
C PRO A 44 4.68 11.53 -10.77
N LYS A 45 3.74 12.24 -11.43
CA LYS A 45 3.98 13.62 -11.91
C LYS A 45 4.20 14.59 -10.76
N GLU A 46 3.35 14.51 -9.73
CA GLU A 46 3.43 15.36 -8.54
C GLU A 46 4.67 15.06 -7.69
N MET A 47 4.97 13.78 -7.44
CA MET A 47 6.22 13.42 -6.75
C MET A 47 7.47 13.90 -7.52
N ARG A 48 7.43 13.87 -8.86
CA ARG A 48 8.53 14.40 -9.70
C ARG A 48 8.61 15.92 -9.69
N SER A 49 7.53 16.67 -9.47
CA SER A 49 7.65 18.13 -9.31
C SER A 49 8.42 18.47 -8.04
N VAL A 50 8.17 17.73 -6.95
CA VAL A 50 8.96 17.85 -5.71
C VAL A 50 10.41 17.43 -5.93
N ALA A 51 10.68 16.31 -6.60
CA ALA A 51 12.07 15.90 -6.89
C ALA A 51 12.85 16.98 -7.68
N ARG A 52 12.21 17.57 -8.70
CA ARG A 52 12.81 18.64 -9.53
C ARG A 52 13.16 19.89 -8.74
N PHE A 53 12.41 20.22 -7.69
CA PHE A 53 12.76 21.32 -6.78
C PHE A 53 14.13 21.14 -6.12
N PHE A 54 14.55 19.89 -5.89
CA PHE A 54 15.87 19.53 -5.36
C PHE A 54 16.91 19.27 -6.46
N GLY A 55 16.58 19.53 -7.73
CA GLY A 55 17.44 19.24 -8.88
C GLY A 55 17.61 17.73 -9.12
N LYS A 56 16.60 16.92 -8.78
CA LYS A 56 16.58 15.46 -8.96
C LYS A 56 15.44 15.03 -9.87
N ASP A 57 15.59 13.86 -10.48
CA ASP A 57 14.54 13.27 -11.31
C ASP A 57 13.54 12.43 -10.49
N ASN A 58 13.99 11.82 -9.39
CA ASN A 58 13.19 10.93 -8.55
C ASN A 58 13.37 11.27 -7.07
N LEU A 59 12.32 11.05 -6.26
CA LEU A 59 12.37 11.27 -4.81
C LEU A 59 13.39 10.39 -4.10
N ARG A 60 13.72 9.21 -4.65
CA ARG A 60 14.77 8.34 -4.12
C ARG A 60 16.17 8.99 -4.09
N ASP A 61 16.37 10.05 -4.86
CA ASP A 61 17.64 10.79 -4.94
C ASP A 61 17.62 12.08 -4.08
N VAL A 62 16.51 12.32 -3.37
CA VAL A 62 16.32 13.45 -2.44
C VAL A 62 16.50 12.96 -1.01
N ASP A 63 17.22 13.74 -0.20
CA ASP A 63 17.36 13.46 1.23
C ASP A 63 16.08 13.84 1.99
N GLU A 64 15.53 12.93 2.79
CA GLU A 64 14.28 13.13 3.52
C GLU A 64 14.37 14.30 4.54
N LYS A 65 15.53 14.51 5.16
CA LYS A 65 15.73 15.61 6.11
C LYS A 65 15.75 16.94 5.37
N GLU A 66 16.37 16.99 4.20
CA GLU A 66 16.34 18.17 3.33
C GLU A 66 14.92 18.47 2.83
N PHE A 67 14.17 17.44 2.41
CA PHE A 67 12.75 17.56 2.08
C PHE A 67 11.96 18.20 3.22
N SER A 68 12.08 17.63 4.42
CA SER A 68 11.37 18.09 5.62
C SER A 68 11.72 19.54 5.99
N ALA A 69 13.01 19.88 5.95
CA ALA A 69 13.49 21.23 6.25
C ALA A 69 13.02 22.28 5.23
N ARG A 70 12.64 21.88 4.02
CA ARG A 70 12.22 22.78 2.94
C ARG A 70 10.71 22.80 2.68
N ILE A 71 9.87 22.15 3.51
CA ILE A 71 8.40 22.15 3.34
C ILE A 71 7.83 23.56 3.14
N SER A 72 8.24 24.56 3.93
CA SER A 72 7.75 25.93 3.76
C SER A 72 8.13 26.57 2.42
N ARG A 73 9.26 26.17 1.82
CA ARG A 73 9.68 26.64 0.49
C ARG A 73 8.94 25.89 -0.60
N LEU A 74 8.80 24.57 -0.46
CA LEU A 74 8.00 23.72 -1.36
C LEU A 74 6.56 24.27 -1.48
N LYS A 75 5.93 24.62 -0.35
CA LYS A 75 4.57 25.20 -0.32
C LYS A 75 4.44 26.55 -1.04
N ARG A 76 5.53 27.31 -1.17
CA ARG A 76 5.53 28.61 -1.87
C ARG A 76 5.87 28.48 -3.35
N ASP A 77 6.30 27.31 -3.80
CA ASP A 77 6.63 27.08 -5.19
C ASP A 77 5.34 26.93 -6.01
N PRO A 78 5.14 27.70 -7.10
CA PRO A 78 3.92 27.64 -7.89
C PRO A 78 3.71 26.30 -8.61
N GLU A 79 4.76 25.50 -8.82
CA GLU A 79 4.70 24.21 -9.52
C GLU A 79 4.43 23.03 -8.56
N ILE A 80 4.31 23.29 -7.26
CA ILE A 80 4.19 22.26 -6.22
C ILE A 80 2.90 22.45 -5.44
N THR A 81 2.02 21.46 -5.55
CA THR A 81 0.77 21.43 -4.78
C THR A 81 1.00 20.86 -3.39
N ASP A 82 0.12 21.20 -2.44
CA ASP A 82 0.13 20.57 -1.10
C ASP A 82 0.01 19.04 -1.21
N ARG A 83 -0.79 18.55 -2.18
CA ARG A 83 -0.91 17.11 -2.46
C ARG A 83 0.41 16.49 -2.93
N ALA A 84 1.19 17.19 -3.74
CA ALA A 84 2.52 16.72 -4.15
C ALA A 84 3.47 16.57 -2.95
N ILE A 85 3.40 17.49 -1.98
CA ILE A 85 4.17 17.42 -0.74
C ILE A 85 3.70 16.22 0.10
N LEU A 86 2.39 16.03 0.29
CA LEU A 86 1.82 14.90 1.04
C LEU A 86 2.20 13.55 0.41
N ARG A 87 2.08 13.42 -0.91
CA ARG A 87 2.49 12.23 -1.65
C ARG A 87 4.00 11.98 -1.53
N SER A 88 4.81 13.03 -1.55
CA SER A 88 6.26 12.87 -1.32
C SER A 88 6.56 12.39 0.11
N ALA A 89 5.85 12.89 1.12
CA ALA A 89 5.96 12.41 2.49
C ALA A 89 5.52 10.93 2.62
N HIS A 90 4.46 10.52 1.91
CA HIS A 90 4.09 9.10 1.78
C HIS A 90 5.26 8.28 1.25
N PHE A 91 5.87 8.70 0.15
CA PHE A 91 6.98 7.97 -0.49
C PHE A 91 8.12 7.70 0.50
N PHE A 92 8.64 8.73 1.18
CA PHE A 92 9.73 8.55 2.14
C PHE A 92 9.33 7.63 3.31
N ALA A 93 8.13 7.81 3.85
CA ALA A 93 7.65 7.00 4.96
C ALA A 93 7.42 5.53 4.55
N ASP A 94 6.86 5.25 3.37
CA ASP A 94 6.61 3.88 2.89
C ASP A 94 7.91 3.17 2.55
N ASP A 95 8.85 3.85 1.88
CA ASP A 95 10.18 3.30 1.55
C ASP A 95 10.97 2.91 2.81
N ALA A 96 10.94 3.76 3.85
CA ALA A 96 11.54 3.44 5.14
C ALA A 96 10.81 2.31 5.90
N ARG A 97 9.49 2.17 5.73
CA ARG A 97 8.70 1.12 6.40
C ARG A 97 8.94 -0.26 5.81
N VAL A 98 9.15 -0.39 4.50
CA VAL A 98 9.41 -1.69 3.85
C VAL A 98 10.60 -2.42 4.47
N GLY A 99 11.69 -1.70 4.77
CA GLY A 99 12.85 -2.30 5.44
C GLY A 99 12.53 -2.84 6.85
N LYS A 100 11.71 -2.10 7.61
CA LYS A 100 11.26 -2.50 8.96
C LYS A 100 10.26 -3.65 8.90
N GLU A 101 9.39 -3.68 7.90
CA GLU A 101 8.46 -4.78 7.65
C GLU A 101 9.23 -6.06 7.35
N ALA A 102 10.26 -6.00 6.52
CA ALA A 102 11.13 -7.14 6.22
C ALA A 102 11.86 -7.64 7.48
N GLU A 103 12.46 -6.73 8.26
CA GLU A 103 13.12 -7.09 9.53
C GLU A 103 12.16 -7.72 10.54
N ALA A 104 10.94 -7.20 10.65
CA ALA A 104 9.91 -7.76 11.54
C ALA A 104 9.52 -9.19 11.09
N LEU A 105 9.38 -9.43 9.79
CA LEU A 105 9.10 -10.76 9.25
C LEU A 105 10.25 -11.75 9.49
N ASP A 106 11.50 -11.32 9.29
CA ASP A 106 12.69 -12.15 9.51
C ASP A 106 12.84 -12.56 10.99
N ASN A 107 12.36 -11.72 11.91
CA ASN A 107 12.35 -11.97 13.35
C ASN A 107 11.05 -12.64 13.86
N GLU A 108 10.13 -13.02 12.96
CA GLU A 108 8.81 -13.56 13.30
C GLU A 108 7.96 -12.62 14.20
N ASP A 109 8.27 -11.32 14.23
CA ASP A 109 7.55 -10.29 14.99
C ASP A 109 6.33 -9.80 14.22
N MET A 110 5.28 -10.63 14.24
CA MET A 110 4.02 -10.31 13.60
C MET A 110 3.35 -9.05 14.18
N LYS A 111 3.57 -8.73 15.45
CA LYS A 111 2.95 -7.54 16.06
C LYS A 111 3.48 -6.28 15.38
N THR A 112 4.80 -6.11 15.33
CA THR A 112 5.43 -4.95 14.67
C THR A 112 5.11 -4.93 13.18
N PHE A 113 5.13 -6.09 12.52
CA PHE A 113 4.77 -6.19 11.11
C PHE A 113 3.35 -5.68 10.83
N LEU A 114 2.35 -6.13 11.59
CA LEU A 114 0.94 -5.71 11.42
C LEU A 114 0.75 -4.22 11.74
N GLU A 115 1.44 -3.70 12.75
CA GLU A 115 1.45 -2.27 13.07
C GLU A 115 1.96 -1.43 11.88
N LEU A 116 3.08 -1.84 11.27
CA LEU A 116 3.67 -1.18 10.10
C LEU A 116 2.78 -1.26 8.85
N VAL A 117 2.14 -2.41 8.59
CA VAL A 117 1.18 -2.57 7.49
C VAL A 117 -0.01 -1.63 7.68
N ASN A 118 -0.52 -1.50 8.90
CA ASN A 118 -1.60 -0.57 9.23
C ASN A 118 -1.16 0.90 9.13
N GLU A 119 0.07 1.23 9.50
CA GLU A 119 0.67 2.56 9.25
C GLU A 119 0.75 2.88 7.76
N SER A 120 1.16 1.90 6.94
CA SER A 120 1.14 2.04 5.49
C SER A 120 -0.27 2.26 4.95
N GLY A 121 -1.25 1.49 5.42
CA GLY A 121 -2.66 1.68 5.05
C GLY A 121 -3.16 3.09 5.36
N ARG A 122 -2.86 3.62 6.56
CA ARG A 122 -3.18 5.01 6.92
C ARG A 122 -2.43 6.03 6.06
N SER A 123 -1.17 5.75 5.71
CA SER A 123 -0.37 6.60 4.83
C SER A 123 -0.97 6.65 3.41
N SER A 124 -1.44 5.53 2.86
CA SER A 124 -2.15 5.51 1.58
C SER A 124 -3.46 6.31 1.63
N GLU A 125 -4.20 6.22 2.73
CA GLU A 125 -5.44 6.96 2.94
C GLU A 125 -5.23 8.48 3.05
N THR A 126 -4.26 8.90 3.87
CA THR A 126 -4.13 10.31 4.28
C THR A 126 -3.08 11.09 3.50
N LEU A 127 -2.03 10.43 3.00
CA LEU A 127 -0.89 11.08 2.36
C LEU A 127 -0.82 10.77 0.85
N LEU A 128 -0.93 9.49 0.45
CA LEU A 128 -0.97 9.14 -0.98
C LEU A 128 -2.29 9.54 -1.62
N GLN A 129 -3.38 9.38 -0.87
CA GLN A 129 -4.76 9.72 -1.25
C GLN A 129 -5.18 8.98 -2.52
N ASN A 130 -5.00 7.65 -2.53
CA ASN A 130 -5.31 6.78 -3.66
C ASN A 130 -6.37 5.73 -3.33
N LEU A 131 -7.30 6.02 -2.42
CA LEU A 131 -8.35 5.05 -2.09
C LEU A 131 -9.60 5.19 -2.97
N PHE A 132 -9.86 6.37 -3.51
CA PHE A 132 -11.02 6.64 -4.36
C PHE A 132 -10.70 7.79 -5.30
N SER A 133 -11.49 7.89 -6.38
CA SER A 133 -11.37 8.95 -7.36
C SER A 133 -12.06 10.22 -6.90
N THR A 134 -11.39 11.36 -7.05
CA THR A 134 -12.02 12.67 -6.85
C THR A 134 -12.98 13.05 -7.98
N ALA A 135 -12.91 12.36 -9.13
CA ALA A 135 -13.87 12.51 -10.22
C ALA A 135 -15.21 11.79 -9.93
N THR A 136 -15.17 10.72 -9.12
CA THR A 136 -16.36 9.96 -8.68
C THR A 136 -16.33 9.72 -7.17
N PRO A 137 -16.43 10.78 -6.34
CA PRO A 137 -16.26 10.69 -4.89
C PRO A 137 -17.33 9.85 -4.17
N GLU A 138 -18.46 9.59 -4.83
CA GLU A 138 -19.53 8.71 -4.38
C GLU A 138 -19.17 7.21 -4.47
N THR A 139 -18.17 6.83 -5.29
CA THR A 139 -17.70 5.46 -5.42
C THR A 139 -16.49 5.23 -4.51
N GLN A 140 -16.71 4.53 -3.39
CA GLN A 140 -15.70 4.34 -2.33
C GLN A 140 -15.56 2.86 -1.91
N ASP A 141 -15.44 1.97 -2.89
CA ASP A 141 -15.37 0.53 -2.65
C ASP A 141 -14.17 0.14 -1.76
N ILE A 142 -12.99 0.72 -2.01
CA ILE A 142 -11.79 0.48 -1.19
C ILE A 142 -11.96 1.02 0.25
N PRO A 143 -12.35 2.30 0.47
CA PRO A 143 -12.64 2.78 1.83
C PRO A 143 -13.68 1.92 2.57
N LEU A 144 -14.75 1.49 1.89
CA LEU A 144 -15.76 0.62 2.49
C LEU A 144 -15.18 -0.75 2.87
N ALA A 145 -14.36 -1.35 2.00
CA ALA A 145 -13.68 -2.62 2.30
C ALA A 145 -12.73 -2.49 3.50
N LEU A 146 -11.97 -1.40 3.59
CA LEU A 146 -11.09 -1.12 4.73
C LEU A 146 -11.89 -0.91 6.01
N LEU A 147 -13.02 -0.22 5.96
CA LEU A 147 -13.92 -0.05 7.11
C LEU A 147 -14.40 -1.41 7.65
N LEU A 148 -14.92 -2.27 6.77
CA LEU A 148 -15.39 -3.61 7.17
C LEU A 148 -14.25 -4.46 7.71
N SER A 149 -13.10 -4.43 7.05
CA SER A 149 -11.89 -5.14 7.48
C SER A 149 -11.45 -4.71 8.88
N ARG A 150 -11.37 -3.40 9.14
CA ARG A 150 -10.97 -2.86 10.45
C ARG A 150 -11.95 -3.23 11.55
N LYS A 151 -13.25 -3.36 11.25
CA LYS A 151 -14.26 -3.80 12.22
C LYS A 151 -14.05 -5.25 12.66
N VAL A 152 -13.72 -6.15 11.74
CA VAL A 152 -13.48 -7.57 12.06
C VAL A 152 -12.11 -7.76 12.71
N LEU A 153 -11.08 -7.11 12.17
CA LEU A 153 -9.70 -7.32 12.59
C LEU A 153 -9.36 -6.62 13.91
N GLU A 154 -10.00 -5.48 14.20
CA GLU A 154 -9.72 -4.63 15.35
C GLU A 154 -8.21 -4.34 15.49
N LYS A 155 -7.55 -4.89 16.52
CA LYS A 155 -6.10 -4.77 16.78
C LYS A 155 -5.32 -6.05 16.48
N GLU A 156 -6.01 -7.10 16.03
CA GLU A 156 -5.43 -8.44 15.89
C GLU A 156 -4.93 -8.71 14.47
N GLY A 157 -5.26 -7.86 13.50
CA GLY A 157 -4.80 -7.99 12.12
C GLY A 157 -4.42 -6.66 11.48
N ALA A 158 -4.16 -6.70 10.18
CA ALA A 158 -3.85 -5.51 9.40
C ALA A 158 -4.54 -5.52 8.04
N CYS A 159 -4.89 -4.34 7.52
CA CYS A 159 -5.42 -4.20 6.18
C CYS A 159 -4.99 -2.88 5.53
N ARG A 160 -4.77 -2.92 4.22
CA ARG A 160 -4.42 -1.76 3.40
C ARG A 160 -4.91 -1.94 1.97
N VAL A 161 -5.00 -0.84 1.22
CA VAL A 161 -5.16 -0.89 -0.23
C VAL A 161 -4.01 -1.68 -0.85
N HIS A 162 -4.31 -2.47 -1.89
CA HIS A 162 -3.34 -3.26 -2.61
C HIS A 162 -3.32 -2.87 -4.09
N GLY A 163 -2.12 -2.85 -4.68
CA GLY A 163 -1.92 -2.39 -6.05
C GLY A 163 -1.94 -0.87 -6.18
N GLY A 164 -2.39 -0.37 -7.32
CA GLY A 164 -2.36 1.06 -7.66
C GLY A 164 -3.30 1.95 -6.85
N GLY A 165 -4.36 1.38 -6.27
CA GLY A 165 -5.44 2.11 -5.62
C GLY A 165 -6.49 2.64 -6.60
N PHE A 166 -7.38 3.50 -6.11
CA PHE A 166 -8.58 4.08 -6.74
C PHE A 166 -9.69 3.06 -7.06
N ALA A 167 -9.31 1.84 -7.44
CA ALA A 167 -10.19 0.70 -7.62
C ALA A 167 -9.39 -0.61 -7.42
N GLY A 168 -10.07 -1.75 -7.47
CA GLY A 168 -9.43 -3.07 -7.42
C GLY A 168 -9.51 -3.73 -6.06
N THR A 169 -8.39 -3.85 -5.36
CA THR A 169 -8.28 -4.79 -4.23
C THR A 169 -7.77 -4.16 -2.94
N ILE A 170 -8.16 -4.73 -1.81
CA ILE A 170 -7.45 -4.57 -0.54
C ILE A 170 -6.68 -5.86 -0.19
N GLN A 171 -5.64 -5.71 0.61
CA GLN A 171 -4.89 -6.79 1.20
C GLN A 171 -5.05 -6.76 2.71
N ALA A 172 -5.32 -7.92 3.31
CA ALA A 172 -5.42 -8.09 4.74
C ALA A 172 -4.59 -9.28 5.25
N PHE A 173 -4.05 -9.11 6.45
CA PHE A 173 -3.45 -10.16 7.26
C PHE A 173 -4.42 -10.48 8.39
N VAL A 174 -5.07 -11.64 8.28
CA VAL A 174 -6.23 -12.03 9.09
C VAL A 174 -5.81 -13.18 10.01
N PRO A 175 -6.00 -13.08 11.35
CA PRO A 175 -5.83 -14.22 12.23
C PRO A 175 -6.67 -15.41 11.77
N LYS A 176 -6.12 -16.63 11.82
CA LYS A 176 -6.77 -17.83 11.27
C LYS A 176 -8.19 -18.05 11.78
N GLU A 177 -8.41 -17.78 13.05
CA GLU A 177 -9.70 -17.88 13.74
C GLU A 177 -10.73 -16.88 13.24
N LYS A 178 -10.31 -15.74 12.68
CA LYS A 178 -11.18 -14.69 12.14
C LYS A 178 -11.44 -14.80 10.63
N VAL A 179 -10.79 -15.73 9.93
CA VAL A 179 -10.89 -15.83 8.45
C VAL A 179 -12.32 -16.04 7.97
N SER A 180 -13.11 -16.86 8.68
CA SER A 180 -14.51 -17.11 8.30
C SER A 180 -15.36 -15.86 8.45
N GLU A 181 -15.29 -15.20 9.61
CA GLU A 181 -16.00 -13.95 9.90
C GLU A 181 -15.61 -12.84 8.92
N TYR A 182 -14.30 -12.69 8.67
CA TYR A 182 -13.77 -11.71 7.72
C TYR A 182 -14.31 -11.95 6.31
N THR A 183 -14.28 -13.21 5.86
CA THR A 183 -14.78 -13.57 4.52
C THR A 183 -16.27 -13.28 4.40
N GLU A 184 -17.07 -13.67 5.39
CA GLU A 184 -18.52 -13.43 5.41
C GLU A 184 -18.84 -11.92 5.37
N ALA A 185 -18.16 -11.12 6.18
CA ALA A 185 -18.37 -9.68 6.24
C ALA A 185 -18.06 -8.98 4.90
N LEU A 186 -16.94 -9.32 4.26
CA LEU A 186 -16.51 -8.68 3.02
C LEU A 186 -17.27 -9.20 1.80
N GLU A 187 -17.51 -10.51 1.70
CA GLU A 187 -18.32 -11.07 0.61
C GLU A 187 -19.80 -10.69 0.70
N GLY A 188 -20.30 -10.41 1.91
CA GLY A 188 -21.63 -9.83 2.09
C GLY A 188 -21.79 -8.44 1.44
N ALA A 189 -20.68 -7.68 1.32
CA ALA A 189 -20.67 -6.36 0.68
C ALA A 189 -20.28 -6.41 -0.80
N PHE A 190 -19.28 -7.21 -1.18
CA PHE A 190 -18.68 -7.21 -2.52
C PHE A 190 -19.04 -8.43 -3.38
N GLY A 191 -19.88 -9.32 -2.84
CA GLY A 191 -20.35 -10.52 -3.51
C GLY A 191 -19.51 -11.76 -3.19
N LYS A 192 -20.16 -12.92 -3.35
CA LYS A 192 -19.55 -14.23 -3.10
C LYS A 192 -18.30 -14.43 -3.97
N GLY A 193 -17.22 -14.92 -3.36
CA GLY A 193 -15.94 -15.14 -4.01
C GLY A 193 -15.10 -13.87 -4.22
N ALA A 194 -15.46 -12.75 -3.60
CA ALA A 194 -14.63 -11.54 -3.58
C ALA A 194 -13.36 -11.73 -2.73
N CYS A 195 -13.38 -12.61 -1.73
CA CYS A 195 -12.23 -12.87 -0.86
C CYS A 195 -11.40 -14.05 -1.37
N HIS A 196 -10.11 -13.81 -1.57
CA HIS A 196 -9.13 -14.79 -2.01
C HIS A 196 -8.08 -15.00 -0.92
N ILE A 197 -8.15 -16.16 -0.24
CA ILE A 197 -7.13 -16.58 0.72
C ILE A 197 -5.90 -17.06 -0.06
N LEU A 198 -4.81 -16.30 0.05
CA LEU A 198 -3.58 -16.55 -0.69
C LEU A 198 -2.60 -17.44 0.09
N ARG A 199 -1.87 -18.25 -0.66
CA ARG A 199 -0.71 -19.00 -0.16
C ARG A 199 0.53 -18.62 -0.96
N ILE A 200 1.57 -18.18 -0.26
CA ILE A 200 2.85 -17.83 -0.89
C ILE A 200 3.54 -19.13 -1.34
N ARG A 201 3.86 -19.21 -2.64
CA ARG A 201 4.55 -20.37 -3.23
C ARG A 201 6.06 -20.26 -2.96
N PRO A 202 6.77 -21.39 -2.75
CA PRO A 202 8.21 -21.37 -2.53
C PRO A 202 9.02 -21.02 -3.79
N LYS A 203 8.40 -21.07 -4.97
CA LYS A 203 9.03 -20.73 -6.25
C LYS A 203 8.08 -19.84 -7.06
N GLY A 204 8.66 -18.84 -7.73
CA GLY A 204 7.99 -17.99 -8.72
C GLY A 204 7.72 -18.74 -10.04
N ALA A 205 7.84 -18.04 -11.16
CA ALA A 205 7.73 -18.66 -12.48
C ALA A 205 8.82 -19.73 -12.66
N VAL A 206 8.40 -20.94 -13.07
CA VAL A 206 9.29 -22.06 -13.37
C VAL A 206 8.96 -22.61 -14.75
N GLN A 207 9.97 -22.94 -15.53
CA GLN A 207 9.79 -23.69 -16.76
C GLN A 207 9.48 -25.15 -16.40
N ILE A 208 8.40 -25.68 -16.97
CA ILE A 208 8.10 -27.12 -16.91
C ILE A 208 8.69 -27.72 -18.19
N ILE A 209 9.63 -28.66 -18.02
CA ILE A 209 10.29 -29.41 -19.10
C ILE A 209 9.62 -30.79 -19.18
#